data_AF-A0A935GXB9-F1
#
_entry.id   AF-A0A935GXB9-F1
#
_cell.length_a   1.000
_cell.length_b   1.000
_cell.length_c   1.000
_cell.angle_alpha   90.00
_cell.angle_beta   90.00
_cell.angle_gamma   90.00
#
_symmetry.space_group_name_H-M   'P 1'
#
loop_
_entity.id
_entity.type
_entity.pdbx_description
1 polymer ?
#
loop_
_entity_poly.entity_id
_entity_poly.type
_entity_poly.pdbx_seq_one_letter_code
_entity_poly.pdbx_strand_id
1 'polypeptide(L)'
;MNLSPTEVERFYRIWWSLLGYVNARTNLVADFPENPKAGGISVQDAAKIRAALWESAEHLEGFINDNPDGLPDEDIELAASWSARVAGDFYIMRHLKNHSIFLVDSEQPVAYGVVGLVSPIEEFVPSHALPVWVKAVLLPFEDRIIYDGLLERYAISFGGGIRKRLTQRVRFATELGGLVTSLEPDAARDSSAVLDGNKKILLEFTKFLTKAGLSAKMVSQHGGMIDTFVQTHLNKARPPRSLLQLTEKDLSRYFAQQGSAANMVSFKRLVKFLLETERIDWDNAKNMEDLLKNR
;
A
#
# COMPACT_ATOMS: atom_id res chain seq x y z
N MET A 1 16.99 4.28 1.24
CA MET A 1 16.78 5.22 0.11
C MET A 1 16.02 6.43 0.61
N ASN A 2 16.38 7.59 0.07
CA ASN A 2 15.84 8.89 0.42
C ASN A 2 15.90 9.81 -0.81
N LEU A 3 15.27 10.98 -0.74
CA LEU A 3 15.30 11.98 -1.80
C LEU A 3 16.72 12.51 -2.04
N SER A 4 16.99 12.92 -3.28
CA SER A 4 18.21 13.65 -3.64
C SER A 4 18.25 15.03 -2.98
N PRO A 5 19.43 15.67 -2.85
CA PRO A 5 19.54 16.99 -2.19
C PRO A 5 18.63 18.07 -2.79
N THR A 6 18.48 18.11 -4.11
CA THR A 6 17.62 19.08 -4.81
C THR A 6 16.14 18.84 -4.56
N GLU A 7 15.72 17.58 -4.50
CA GLU A 7 14.34 17.20 -4.17
C GLU A 7 14.01 17.50 -2.69
N VAL A 8 14.98 17.28 -1.79
CA VAL A 8 14.86 17.65 -0.38
C VAL A 8 14.69 19.16 -0.22
N GLU A 9 15.50 19.96 -0.93
CA GLU A 9 15.38 21.42 -0.91
C GLU A 9 14.01 21.88 -1.43
N ARG A 10 13.54 21.30 -2.54
CA ARG A 10 12.21 21.56 -3.09
C ARG A 10 11.11 21.23 -2.08
N PHE A 11 11.15 20.05 -1.47
CA PHE A 11 10.19 19.65 -0.44
C PHE A 11 10.15 20.66 0.72
N TYR A 12 11.31 21.00 1.30
CA TYR A 12 11.35 21.91 2.45
C TYR A 12 11.00 23.36 2.09
N ARG A 13 11.25 23.81 0.86
CA ARG A 13 10.78 25.11 0.37
C ARG A 13 9.25 25.19 0.41
N ILE A 14 8.58 24.19 -0.17
CA ILE A 14 7.10 24.12 -0.18
C ILE A 14 6.57 23.91 1.24
N TRP A 15 7.15 22.96 1.98
CA TRP A 15 6.70 22.61 3.32
C TRP A 15 6.81 23.78 4.29
N TRP A 16 7.93 24.53 4.26
CA TRP A 16 8.09 25.71 5.11
C TRP A 16 7.07 26.80 4.79
N SER A 17 6.89 27.10 3.50
CA SER A 17 5.90 28.07 3.02
C SER A 17 4.48 27.70 3.47
N LEU A 18 4.11 26.42 3.34
CA LEU A 18 2.82 25.91 3.78
C LEU A 18 2.63 26.01 5.30
N LEU A 19 3.65 25.63 6.10
CA LEU A 19 3.57 25.76 7.56
C LEU A 19 3.45 27.24 7.99
N GLY A 20 4.18 28.14 7.33
CA GLY A 20 4.08 29.58 7.56
C GLY A 20 2.69 30.13 7.24
N TYR A 21 2.12 29.73 6.11
CA TYR A 21 0.76 30.10 5.68
C TYR A 21 -0.33 29.67 6.67
N VAL A 22 -0.23 28.44 7.19
CA VAL A 22 -1.16 27.92 8.20
C VAL A 22 -0.95 28.61 9.54
N ASN A 23 0.29 28.82 9.95
CA ASN A 23 0.58 29.49 11.22
C ASN A 23 0.13 30.96 11.21
N ALA A 24 0.21 31.66 10.08
CA ALA A 24 -0.31 33.03 9.94
C ALA A 24 -1.83 33.12 10.19
N ARG A 25 -2.58 32.03 9.96
CA ARG A 25 -4.04 31.96 10.18
C ARG A 25 -4.42 31.46 11.56
N THR A 26 -3.61 30.55 12.11
CA THR A 26 -3.92 29.83 13.35
C THR A 26 -3.20 30.41 14.57
N ASN A 27 -2.10 31.14 14.36
CA ASN A 27 -1.24 31.75 15.38
C ASN A 27 -0.81 30.77 16.49
N LEU A 28 -0.51 29.52 16.11
CA LEU A 28 -0.14 28.45 17.05
C LEU A 28 1.31 28.58 17.56
N VAL A 29 2.16 29.25 16.79
CA VAL A 29 3.58 29.49 17.10
C VAL A 29 3.86 30.98 16.93
N ALA A 30 4.08 31.68 18.05
CA ALA A 30 4.25 33.13 18.07
C ALA A 30 5.52 33.60 17.32
N ASP A 31 6.63 32.86 17.48
CA ASP A 31 7.94 33.21 16.92
C ASP A 31 8.29 32.35 15.70
N PHE A 32 7.33 32.14 14.79
CA PHE A 32 7.58 31.38 13.56
C PHE A 32 8.58 32.16 12.67
N PRO A 33 9.75 31.60 12.32
CA PRO A 33 10.73 32.33 11.54
C PRO A 33 10.24 32.59 10.12
N GLU A 34 10.55 33.77 9.58
CA GLU A 34 10.15 34.17 8.23
C GLU A 34 10.65 33.17 7.16
N ASN A 35 11.84 32.61 7.34
CA ASN A 35 12.40 31.60 6.44
C ASN A 35 13.33 30.62 7.19
N PRO A 36 13.65 29.45 6.60
CA PRO A 36 14.49 28.45 7.25
C PRO A 36 15.93 28.92 7.57
N LYS A 37 16.42 30.00 6.94
CA LYS A 37 17.75 30.56 7.21
C LYS A 37 17.75 31.47 8.44
N ALA A 38 16.60 32.09 8.75
CA ALA A 38 16.43 32.97 9.90
C ALA A 38 16.30 32.18 11.22
N GLY A 39 15.83 30.93 11.16
CA GLY A 39 15.71 30.05 12.30
C GLY A 39 14.96 28.77 11.95
N GLY A 40 14.94 27.81 12.89
CA GLY A 40 14.13 26.61 12.80
C GLY A 40 13.00 26.63 13.82
N ILE A 41 11.99 25.78 13.62
CA ILE A 41 10.95 25.51 14.61
C ILE A 41 11.21 24.17 15.31
N SER A 42 10.72 24.02 16.55
CA SER A 42 10.79 22.75 17.26
C SER A 42 9.92 21.69 16.58
N VAL A 43 10.25 20.41 16.77
CA VAL A 43 9.45 19.28 16.26
C VAL A 43 8.02 19.34 16.82
N GLN A 44 7.87 19.76 18.08
CA GLN A 44 6.57 19.89 18.75
C GLN A 44 5.73 21.00 18.12
N ASP A 45 6.34 22.13 17.77
CA ASP A 45 5.63 23.25 17.14
C ASP A 45 5.27 22.93 15.68
N ALA A 46 6.17 22.28 14.95
CA ALA A 46 5.86 21.74 13.63
C ALA A 46 4.68 20.76 13.69
N ALA A 47 4.62 19.89 14.69
CA ALA A 47 3.53 18.93 14.87
C ALA A 47 2.18 19.61 15.15
N LYS A 48 2.15 20.73 15.90
CA LYS A 48 0.93 21.52 16.13
C LYS A 48 0.40 22.13 14.84
N ILE A 49 1.27 22.80 14.08
CA ILE A 49 0.89 23.44 12.81
C ILE A 49 0.44 22.36 11.81
N ARG A 50 1.18 21.25 11.71
CA ARG A 50 0.81 20.10 10.87
C ARG A 50 -0.57 19.54 11.25
N ALA A 51 -0.88 19.41 12.53
CA ALA A 51 -2.21 18.95 12.96
C ALA A 51 -3.31 19.88 12.45
N ALA A 52 -3.17 21.19 12.65
CA ALA A 52 -4.13 22.18 12.15
C ALA A 52 -4.23 22.20 10.61
N LEU A 53 -3.10 22.08 9.91
CA LEU A 53 -3.05 21.96 8.44
C LEU A 53 -3.94 20.81 7.95
N TRP A 54 -3.84 19.64 8.58
CA TRP A 54 -4.55 18.44 8.12
C TRP A 54 -5.97 18.28 8.65
N GLU A 55 -6.41 19.13 9.60
CA GLU A 55 -7.78 19.17 10.13
C GLU A 55 -8.80 19.75 9.13
N SER A 56 -8.39 20.64 8.23
CA SER A 56 -9.27 21.24 7.21
C SER A 56 -8.57 21.31 5.85
N ALA A 57 -9.26 20.88 4.80
CA ALA A 57 -8.77 20.99 3.42
C ALA A 57 -8.57 22.45 2.98
N GLU A 58 -9.31 23.39 3.57
CA GLU A 58 -9.24 24.82 3.26
C GLU A 58 -7.84 25.42 3.46
N HIS A 59 -7.05 24.87 4.39
CA HIS A 59 -5.68 25.32 4.61
C HIS A 59 -4.77 25.05 3.41
N LEU A 60 -4.86 23.85 2.84
CA LEU A 60 -4.09 23.47 1.67
C LEU A 60 -4.63 24.17 0.41
N GLU A 61 -5.95 24.19 0.22
CA GLU A 61 -6.60 24.84 -0.91
C GLU A 61 -6.31 26.34 -0.94
N GLY A 62 -6.41 27.01 0.22
CA GLY A 62 -6.06 28.42 0.36
C GLY A 62 -4.60 28.67 0.03
N PHE A 63 -3.67 27.82 0.50
CA PHE A 63 -2.25 27.95 0.21
C PHE A 63 -1.97 27.89 -1.30
N ILE A 64 -2.59 26.94 -1.99
CA ILE A 64 -2.47 26.75 -3.44
C ILE A 64 -2.98 27.98 -4.19
N ASN A 65 -4.14 28.53 -3.78
CA ASN A 65 -4.76 29.68 -4.43
C ASN A 65 -4.02 31.00 -4.18
N ASP A 66 -3.56 31.22 -2.94
CA ASP A 66 -2.93 32.47 -2.54
C ASP A 66 -1.45 32.53 -2.96
N ASN A 67 -0.77 31.38 -3.02
CA ASN A 67 0.67 31.23 -3.30
C ASN A 67 1.52 32.35 -2.64
N PRO A 68 1.56 32.40 -1.29
CA PRO A 68 2.04 33.56 -0.54
C PRO A 68 3.49 33.95 -0.83
N ASP A 69 4.33 32.95 -1.13
CA ASP A 69 5.77 33.14 -1.36
C ASP A 69 6.13 33.15 -2.85
N GLY A 70 5.14 33.12 -3.75
CA GLY A 70 5.37 33.12 -5.20
C GLY A 70 6.15 31.89 -5.68
N LEU A 71 5.81 30.71 -5.17
CA LEU A 71 6.41 29.44 -5.58
C LEU A 71 6.15 29.17 -7.07
N PRO A 72 7.08 28.50 -7.77
CA PRO A 72 6.89 28.05 -9.15
C PRO A 72 5.62 27.19 -9.31
N ASP A 73 5.00 27.21 -10.49
CA ASP A 73 3.79 26.43 -10.78
C ASP A 73 3.99 24.93 -10.50
N GLU A 74 5.15 24.38 -10.85
CA GLU A 74 5.50 22.97 -10.57
C GLU A 74 5.51 22.65 -9.07
N ASP A 75 5.86 23.61 -8.21
CA ASP A 75 5.87 23.44 -6.75
C ASP A 75 4.44 23.51 -6.18
N ILE A 76 3.60 24.38 -6.75
CA ILE A 76 2.19 24.48 -6.40
C ILE A 76 1.42 23.23 -6.87
N GLU A 77 1.72 22.69 -8.05
CA GLU A 77 1.18 21.41 -8.52
C GLU A 77 1.57 20.25 -7.58
N LEU A 78 2.84 20.20 -7.16
CA LEU A 78 3.28 19.21 -6.18
C LEU A 78 2.54 19.38 -4.84
N ALA A 79 2.37 20.61 -4.34
CA ALA A 79 1.59 20.87 -3.13
C ALA A 79 0.11 20.45 -3.30
N ALA A 80 -0.48 20.70 -4.47
CA ALA A 80 -1.85 20.30 -4.80
C ALA A 80 -2.03 18.78 -4.78
N SER A 81 -1.02 18.02 -5.21
CA SER A 81 -1.03 16.55 -5.11
C SER A 81 -1.23 16.07 -3.67
N TRP A 82 -0.77 16.81 -2.65
CA TRP A 82 -0.89 16.44 -1.24
C TRP A 82 -2.34 16.38 -0.72
N SER A 83 -3.32 16.84 -1.51
CA SER A 83 -4.73 16.52 -1.28
C SER A 83 -5.01 15.00 -1.26
N ALA A 84 -4.24 14.21 -2.03
CA ALA A 84 -4.29 12.74 -2.07
C ALA A 84 -3.49 12.04 -0.95
N ARG A 85 -3.03 12.79 0.07
CA ARG A 85 -2.30 12.24 1.22
C ARG A 85 -3.04 11.08 1.90
N VAL A 86 -2.27 10.20 2.54
CA VAL A 86 -2.79 9.15 3.40
C VAL A 86 -2.27 9.36 4.82
N ALA A 87 -3.15 9.82 5.71
CA ALA A 87 -2.85 9.98 7.13
C ALA A 87 -3.41 8.81 7.94
N GLY A 88 -2.66 8.35 8.93
CA GLY A 88 -3.12 7.30 9.82
C GLY A 88 -2.02 6.60 10.59
N ASP A 89 -2.38 5.43 11.10
CA ASP A 89 -1.49 4.54 11.81
C ASP A 89 -0.94 3.46 10.88
N PHE A 90 0.37 3.22 10.95
CA PHE A 90 1.10 2.32 10.08
C PHE A 90 2.08 1.46 10.86
N TYR A 91 2.30 0.23 10.41
CA TYR A 91 3.44 -0.57 10.81
C TYR A 91 4.55 -0.42 9.77
N ILE A 92 5.72 0.05 10.19
CA ILE A 92 6.93 -0.04 9.39
C ILE A 92 7.41 -1.50 9.50
N MET A 93 7.37 -2.23 8.38
CA MET A 93 7.50 -3.68 8.35
C MET A 93 8.87 -4.16 7.90
N ARG A 94 9.48 -3.48 6.93
CA ARG A 94 10.77 -3.86 6.34
C ARG A 94 11.39 -2.70 5.56
N HIS A 95 12.71 -2.61 5.56
CA HIS A 95 13.46 -1.77 4.61
C HIS A 95 13.86 -2.58 3.38
N LEU A 96 13.54 -2.06 2.20
CA LEU A 96 13.97 -2.56 0.90
C LEU A 96 14.98 -1.60 0.28
N LYS A 97 15.61 -2.02 -0.83
CA LYS A 97 16.61 -1.21 -1.54
C LYS A 97 16.08 0.19 -1.88
N ASN A 98 14.83 0.28 -2.33
CA ASN A 98 14.26 1.52 -2.88
C ASN A 98 13.27 2.23 -1.92
N HIS A 99 12.74 1.57 -0.90
CA HIS A 99 11.73 2.15 -0.02
C HIS A 99 11.58 1.30 1.26
N SER A 100 10.86 1.82 2.23
CA SER A 100 10.42 1.08 3.42
C SER A 100 8.95 0.71 3.27
N ILE A 101 8.56 -0.49 3.71
CA ILE A 101 7.16 -0.94 3.63
C ILE A 101 6.41 -0.43 4.86
N PHE A 102 5.38 0.37 4.62
CA PHE A 102 4.41 0.85 5.60
C PHE A 102 3.09 0.09 5.38
N LEU A 103 2.68 -0.72 6.34
CA LEU A 103 1.38 -1.41 6.32
C LEU A 103 0.37 -0.57 7.11
N VAL A 104 -0.73 -0.14 6.49
CA VAL A 104 -1.80 0.56 7.21
C VAL A 104 -2.41 -0.33 8.28
N ASP A 105 -2.71 0.24 9.45
CA ASP A 105 -3.45 -0.45 10.49
C ASP A 105 -4.97 -0.37 10.26
N SER A 106 -5.46 -1.09 9.24
CA SER A 106 -6.89 -1.19 8.94
C SER A 106 -7.30 -2.59 8.50
N GLU A 107 -8.58 -2.92 8.65
CA GLU A 107 -9.15 -4.22 8.23
C GLU A 107 -8.81 -4.57 6.78
N GLN A 108 -8.86 -3.58 5.87
CA GLN A 108 -8.36 -3.73 4.51
C GLN A 108 -6.87 -3.40 4.48
N PRO A 109 -5.97 -4.39 4.28
CA PRO A 109 -4.55 -4.14 4.35
C PRO A 109 -4.04 -3.53 3.04
N VAL A 110 -3.43 -2.35 3.15
CA VAL A 110 -2.70 -1.68 2.08
C VAL A 110 -1.24 -1.52 2.51
N ALA A 111 -0.31 -1.84 1.61
CA ALA A 111 1.12 -1.69 1.85
C ALA A 111 1.68 -0.59 0.94
N TYR A 112 2.33 0.40 1.54
CA TYR A 112 2.95 1.53 0.87
C TYR A 112 4.47 1.40 0.87
N GLY A 113 5.11 1.70 -0.27
CA GLY A 113 6.55 1.87 -0.37
C GLY A 113 6.91 3.34 -0.13
N VAL A 114 7.45 3.65 1.05
CA VAL A 114 7.75 5.02 1.48
C VAL A 114 9.25 5.30 1.44
N VAL A 115 9.61 6.47 0.90
CA VAL A 115 10.98 6.96 0.74
C VAL A 115 11.29 7.98 1.84
N GLY A 116 12.54 8.00 2.32
CA GLY A 116 13.00 8.99 3.30
C GLY A 116 13.20 10.38 2.67
N LEU A 117 13.28 11.42 3.49
CA LEU A 117 13.56 12.79 3.04
C LEU A 117 15.07 13.03 2.97
N VAL A 118 15.66 13.64 4.01
CA VAL A 118 17.11 13.90 4.11
C VAL A 118 17.91 12.61 4.27
N SER A 119 17.39 11.71 5.09
CA SER A 119 18.00 10.43 5.44
C SER A 119 17.06 9.27 5.13
N PRO A 120 17.59 8.06 4.86
CA PRO A 120 16.80 6.85 4.81
C PRO A 120 16.01 6.64 6.11
N ILE A 121 14.80 6.11 5.99
CA ILE A 121 13.96 5.78 7.16
C ILE A 121 14.66 4.80 8.12
N GLU A 122 15.47 3.90 7.57
CA GLU A 122 16.26 2.93 8.32
C GLU A 122 17.26 3.56 9.30
N GLU A 123 17.72 4.78 9.04
CA GLU A 123 18.70 5.46 9.90
C GLU A 123 18.12 5.77 11.28
N PHE A 124 16.83 6.14 11.33
CA PHE A 124 16.15 6.44 12.59
C PHE A 124 15.24 5.29 13.05
N VAL A 125 14.67 4.48 12.15
CA VAL A 125 13.96 3.23 12.47
C VAL A 125 14.81 2.05 11.99
N PRO A 126 15.74 1.52 12.78
CA PRO A 126 16.64 0.48 12.29
C PRO A 126 15.93 -0.86 12.11
N SER A 127 16.42 -1.67 11.16
CA SER A 127 15.86 -2.98 10.80
C SER A 127 15.61 -3.93 11.99
N HIS A 128 16.46 -3.88 13.03
CA HIS A 128 16.32 -4.73 14.22
C HIS A 128 15.15 -4.33 15.14
N ALA A 129 14.67 -3.09 15.05
CA ALA A 129 13.54 -2.59 15.82
C ALA A 129 12.19 -2.97 15.19
N LEU A 130 12.17 -3.38 13.92
CA LEU A 130 10.94 -3.68 13.18
C LEU A 130 10.22 -4.92 13.73
N PRO A 131 8.87 -5.01 13.62
CA PRO A 131 8.00 -3.95 13.13
C PRO A 131 7.83 -2.84 14.18
N VAL A 132 7.68 -1.59 13.72
CA VAL A 132 7.41 -0.42 14.57
C VAL A 132 6.08 0.18 14.18
N TRP A 133 5.23 0.46 15.17
CA TRP A 133 3.94 1.11 14.96
C TRP A 133 4.12 2.63 15.06
N VAL A 134 3.66 3.35 14.05
CA VAL A 134 3.82 4.79 13.92
C VAL A 134 2.54 5.46 13.45
N LYS A 135 2.28 6.68 13.92
CA LYS A 135 1.37 7.61 13.24
C LYS A 135 2.19 8.46 12.27
N ALA A 136 1.70 8.59 11.05
CA ALA A 136 2.38 9.28 9.96
C ALA A 136 1.37 9.92 8.99
N VAL A 137 1.86 10.86 8.19
CA VAL A 137 1.17 11.33 6.98
C VAL A 137 2.06 11.01 5.78
N LEU A 138 1.51 10.22 4.85
CA LEU A 138 2.16 9.88 3.60
C LEU A 138 1.72 10.87 2.52
N LEU A 139 2.69 11.46 1.83
CA LEU A 139 2.47 12.46 0.78
C LEU A 139 2.90 11.90 -0.57
N PRO A 140 2.14 12.19 -1.65
CA PRO A 140 2.64 12.01 -3.00
C PRO A 140 3.85 12.90 -3.25
N PHE A 141 4.83 12.36 -3.96
CA PHE A 141 5.96 13.09 -4.48
C PHE A 141 6.27 12.51 -5.85
N GLU A 142 5.51 12.96 -6.85
CA GLU A 142 5.56 12.44 -8.22
C GLU A 142 5.25 10.92 -8.23
N ASP A 143 6.16 10.11 -8.77
CA ASP A 143 6.06 8.66 -8.83
C ASP A 143 6.41 7.93 -7.52
N ARG A 144 6.65 8.69 -6.44
CA ARG A 144 7.05 8.18 -5.12
C ARG A 144 6.08 8.59 -4.02
N ILE A 145 6.22 7.93 -2.87
CA ILE A 145 5.56 8.30 -1.62
C ILE A 145 6.64 8.68 -0.61
N ILE A 146 6.50 9.85 -0.03
CA ILE A 146 7.29 10.31 1.12
C ILE A 146 6.41 10.39 2.35
N TYR A 147 7.03 10.67 3.50
CA TYR A 147 6.31 11.13 4.69
C TYR A 147 6.53 12.64 4.84
N ASP A 148 5.68 13.31 5.60
CA ASP A 148 5.71 14.76 5.82
C ASP A 148 6.83 15.28 6.73
N GLY A 149 7.83 14.44 7.04
CA GLY A 149 8.93 14.77 7.94
C GLY A 149 8.64 14.49 9.42
N LEU A 150 7.42 14.10 9.79
CA LEU A 150 7.06 13.78 11.17
C LEU A 150 6.54 12.35 11.32
N LEU A 151 7.18 11.58 12.22
CA LEU A 151 6.79 10.21 12.55
C LEU A 151 6.66 10.07 14.07
N GLU A 152 5.43 9.79 14.52
CA GLU A 152 5.14 9.55 15.93
C GLU A 152 5.17 8.06 16.21
N ARG A 153 6.13 7.59 17.02
CA ARG A 153 6.24 6.17 17.36
C ARG A 153 5.40 5.84 18.58
N TYR A 154 4.67 4.74 18.50
CA TYR A 154 4.06 4.14 19.67
C TYR A 154 5.08 3.30 20.43
N ALA A 155 5.13 3.45 21.76
CA ALA A 155 6.04 2.73 22.65
C ALA A 155 5.56 1.28 22.90
N ILE A 156 5.41 0.51 21.83
CA ILE A 156 4.86 -0.86 21.85
C ILE A 156 5.85 -1.80 21.16
N SER A 157 6.04 -2.98 21.77
CA SER A 157 6.81 -4.08 21.18
C SER A 157 5.88 -5.24 20.81
N PHE A 158 6.21 -5.93 19.73
CA PHE A 158 5.37 -7.01 19.20
C PHE A 158 5.97 -8.38 19.50
N GLY A 159 5.19 -9.27 20.12
CA GLY A 159 5.55 -10.68 20.27
C GLY A 159 5.51 -11.44 18.93
N GLY A 160 6.11 -12.65 18.92
CA GLY A 160 6.27 -13.45 17.70
C GLY A 160 4.97 -13.77 16.95
N GLY A 161 3.86 -13.98 17.66
CA GLY A 161 2.55 -14.22 17.04
C GLY A 161 2.03 -13.03 16.23
N ILE A 162 2.08 -11.82 16.81
CA ILE A 162 1.65 -10.59 16.12
C ILE A 162 2.57 -10.30 14.93
N ARG A 163 3.89 -10.47 15.08
CA ARG A 163 4.87 -10.30 14.00
C ARG A 163 4.57 -11.17 12.78
N LYS A 164 4.24 -12.45 13.01
CA LYS A 164 3.82 -13.38 11.94
C LYS A 164 2.56 -12.90 11.23
N ARG A 165 1.54 -12.49 12.00
CA ARG A 165 0.28 -11.95 11.45
C ARG A 165 0.48 -10.68 10.62
N LEU A 166 1.30 -9.73 11.09
CA LEU A 166 1.61 -8.53 10.33
C LEU A 166 2.36 -8.86 9.02
N THR A 167 3.26 -9.83 9.04
CA THR A 167 3.95 -10.31 7.83
C THR A 167 2.97 -10.95 6.84
N GLN A 168 1.99 -11.72 7.32
CA GLN A 168 0.91 -12.26 6.49
C GLN A 168 0.06 -11.12 5.88
N ARG A 169 -0.27 -10.08 6.65
CA ARG A 169 -1.01 -8.90 6.15
C ARG A 169 -0.25 -8.16 5.05
N VAL A 170 1.07 -7.95 5.19
CA VAL A 170 1.89 -7.38 4.10
C VAL A 170 1.81 -8.24 2.84
N ARG A 171 2.00 -9.56 2.98
CA ARG A 171 1.90 -10.49 1.84
C ARG A 171 0.54 -10.36 1.16
N PHE A 172 -0.55 -10.42 1.93
CA PHE A 172 -1.90 -10.33 1.41
C PHE A 172 -2.14 -8.99 0.67
N ALA A 173 -1.74 -7.86 1.26
CA ALA A 173 -1.84 -6.54 0.60
C ALA A 173 -1.12 -6.54 -0.76
N THR A 174 0.10 -7.06 -0.80
CA THR A 174 0.90 -7.10 -2.04
C THR A 174 0.40 -8.10 -3.08
N GLU A 175 -0.32 -9.14 -2.67
CA GLU A 175 -0.99 -10.10 -3.56
C GLU A 175 -2.32 -9.56 -4.10
N LEU A 176 -3.00 -8.70 -3.34
CA LEU A 176 -4.29 -8.12 -3.69
C LEU A 176 -4.16 -7.00 -4.73
N GLY A 177 -3.34 -5.99 -4.42
CA GLY A 177 -3.24 -4.75 -5.21
C GLY A 177 -1.81 -4.28 -5.43
N GLY A 178 -0.83 -5.15 -5.19
CA GLY A 178 0.60 -4.80 -5.23
C GLY A 178 1.05 -3.91 -4.07
N LEU A 179 2.30 -3.49 -4.14
CA LEU A 179 2.84 -2.48 -3.23
C LEU A 179 2.54 -1.10 -3.85
N VAL A 180 1.86 -0.24 -3.12
CA VAL A 180 1.53 1.12 -3.56
C VAL A 180 2.78 2.00 -3.42
N THR A 181 3.36 2.47 -4.52
CA THR A 181 4.62 3.25 -4.49
C THR A 181 4.47 4.70 -4.94
N SER A 182 3.26 5.13 -5.28
CA SER A 182 2.81 6.49 -5.60
C SER A 182 1.33 6.60 -5.22
N LEU A 183 0.90 7.77 -4.77
CA LEU A 183 -0.48 8.06 -4.39
C LEU A 183 -1.27 8.73 -5.53
N GLU A 184 -0.62 9.03 -6.65
CA GLU A 184 -1.33 9.53 -7.82
C GLU A 184 -2.15 8.41 -8.47
N PRO A 185 -3.39 8.68 -8.90
CA PRO A 185 -4.22 7.67 -9.56
C PRO A 185 -3.61 7.24 -10.90
N ASP A 186 -3.15 6.00 -11.00
CA ASP A 186 -2.72 5.40 -12.26
C ASP A 186 -3.43 4.05 -12.46
N ALA A 187 -4.51 4.07 -13.24
CA ALA A 187 -5.30 2.90 -13.55
C ALA A 187 -4.50 1.80 -14.28
N ALA A 188 -3.44 2.17 -15.01
CA ALA A 188 -2.55 1.21 -15.66
C ALA A 188 -1.64 0.52 -14.62
N ARG A 189 -1.14 1.27 -13.64
CA ARG A 189 -0.37 0.74 -12.52
C ARG A 189 -1.20 -0.21 -11.66
N ASP A 190 -2.42 0.18 -11.32
CA ASP A 190 -3.32 -0.63 -10.49
C ASP A 190 -3.66 -1.95 -11.20
N SER A 191 -3.89 -1.89 -12.52
CA SER A 191 -4.07 -3.08 -13.35
C SER A 191 -2.82 -3.98 -13.35
N SER A 192 -1.63 -3.42 -13.56
CA SER A 192 -0.36 -4.17 -13.56
C SER A 192 -0.11 -4.86 -12.22
N ALA A 193 -0.38 -4.17 -11.11
CA ALA A 193 -0.21 -4.68 -9.77
C ALA A 193 -1.09 -5.91 -9.48
N VAL A 194 -2.36 -5.90 -9.93
CA VAL A 194 -3.26 -7.05 -9.84
C VAL A 194 -2.73 -8.24 -10.65
N LEU A 195 -2.23 -8.00 -11.87
CA LEU A 195 -1.66 -9.05 -12.72
C LEU A 195 -0.44 -9.71 -12.07
N ASP A 196 0.45 -8.91 -11.47
CA ASP A 196 1.63 -9.42 -10.76
C ASP A 196 1.26 -10.13 -9.44
N GLY A 197 0.24 -9.64 -8.74
CA GLY A 197 -0.36 -10.30 -7.58
C GLY A 197 -0.86 -11.71 -7.95
N ASN A 198 -1.63 -11.81 -9.03
CA ASN A 198 -2.12 -13.09 -9.55
C ASN A 198 -0.98 -14.07 -9.89
N LYS A 199 0.12 -13.61 -10.53
CA LYS A 199 1.31 -14.44 -10.80
C LYS A 199 1.93 -14.97 -9.50
N LYS A 200 2.06 -14.14 -8.46
CA LYS A 200 2.61 -14.56 -7.16
C LYS A 200 1.73 -15.61 -6.48
N ILE A 201 0.41 -15.43 -6.51
CA ILE A 201 -0.54 -16.38 -5.92
C ILE A 201 -0.47 -17.72 -6.66
N LEU A 202 -0.38 -17.72 -8.00
CA LEU A 202 -0.21 -18.94 -8.80
C LEU A 202 1.09 -19.67 -8.45
N LEU A 203 2.19 -18.95 -8.25
CA LEU A 203 3.45 -19.54 -7.78
C LEU A 203 3.28 -20.19 -6.40
N GLU A 204 2.63 -19.52 -5.45
CA GLU A 204 2.37 -20.09 -4.12
C GLU A 204 1.41 -21.29 -4.17
N PHE A 205 0.44 -21.28 -5.09
CA PHE A 205 -0.43 -22.43 -5.34
C PHE A 205 0.37 -23.66 -5.81
N THR A 206 1.28 -23.49 -6.77
CA THR A 206 2.13 -24.63 -7.20
C THR A 206 3.02 -25.16 -6.08
N LYS A 207 3.60 -24.28 -5.24
CA LYS A 207 4.37 -24.68 -4.05
C LYS A 207 3.49 -25.44 -3.05
N PHE A 208 2.25 -25.00 -2.84
CA PHE A 208 1.29 -25.68 -1.99
C PHE A 208 0.99 -27.10 -2.47
N LEU A 209 0.77 -27.28 -3.78
CA LEU A 209 0.55 -28.60 -4.37
C LEU A 209 1.76 -29.53 -4.18
N THR A 210 2.98 -29.02 -4.35
CA THR A 210 4.22 -29.78 -4.10
C THR A 210 4.32 -30.20 -2.63
N LYS A 211 4.05 -29.29 -1.69
CA LYS A 211 4.04 -29.60 -0.24
C LYS A 211 2.97 -30.62 0.14
N ALA A 212 1.87 -30.68 -0.61
CA ALA A 212 0.82 -31.68 -0.45
C ALA A 212 1.19 -33.07 -1.03
N GLY A 213 2.43 -33.25 -1.53
CA GLY A 213 2.94 -34.56 -1.98
C GLY A 213 2.57 -34.95 -3.41
N LEU A 214 2.10 -34.01 -4.24
CA LEU A 214 1.77 -34.31 -5.64
C LEU A 214 3.04 -34.48 -6.48
N SER A 215 2.98 -35.37 -7.48
CA SER A 215 4.05 -35.52 -8.47
C SER A 215 4.22 -34.26 -9.31
N ALA A 216 5.44 -34.02 -9.81
CA ALA A 216 5.74 -32.86 -10.65
C ALA A 216 4.80 -32.73 -11.87
N LYS A 217 4.42 -33.87 -12.47
CA LYS A 217 3.43 -33.91 -13.57
C LYS A 217 2.06 -33.39 -13.13
N MET A 218 1.57 -33.81 -11.98
CA MET A 218 0.28 -33.35 -11.45
C MET A 218 0.33 -31.88 -11.02
N VAL A 219 1.43 -31.43 -10.41
CA VAL A 219 1.62 -30.02 -10.05
C VAL A 219 1.57 -29.13 -11.30
N SER A 220 2.30 -29.52 -12.35
CA SER A 220 2.30 -28.80 -13.64
C SER A 220 0.91 -28.76 -14.27
N GLN A 221 0.19 -29.90 -14.29
CA GLN A 221 -1.15 -29.99 -14.85
C GLN A 221 -2.15 -29.10 -14.10
N HIS A 222 -2.23 -29.21 -12.77
CA HIS A 222 -3.16 -28.40 -11.98
C HIS A 222 -2.79 -26.92 -11.99
N GLY A 223 -1.50 -26.59 -11.90
CA GLY A 223 -0.99 -25.22 -12.01
C GLY A 223 -1.35 -24.59 -13.35
N GLY A 224 -1.09 -25.27 -14.46
CA GLY A 224 -1.39 -24.77 -15.81
C GLY A 224 -2.88 -24.58 -16.08
N MET A 225 -3.74 -25.45 -15.52
CA MET A 225 -5.19 -25.28 -15.62
C MET A 225 -5.68 -24.03 -14.90
N ILE A 226 -5.22 -23.80 -13.66
CA ILE A 226 -5.60 -22.60 -12.91
C ILE A 226 -4.98 -21.34 -13.53
N ASP A 227 -3.73 -21.39 -14.00
CA ASP A 227 -3.13 -20.28 -14.74
C ASP A 227 -3.97 -19.93 -15.97
N THR A 228 -4.36 -20.91 -16.78
CA THR A 228 -5.24 -20.68 -17.94
C THR A 228 -6.53 -19.97 -17.55
N PHE A 229 -7.19 -20.41 -16.48
CA PHE A 229 -8.38 -19.75 -15.94
C PHE A 229 -8.09 -18.28 -15.55
N VAL A 230 -7.05 -18.04 -14.76
CA VAL A 230 -6.66 -16.69 -14.31
C VAL A 230 -6.36 -15.79 -15.51
N GLN A 231 -5.57 -16.25 -16.48
CA GLN A 231 -5.23 -15.47 -17.67
C GLN A 231 -6.45 -15.13 -18.52
N THR A 232 -7.40 -16.06 -18.65
CA THR A 232 -8.52 -15.90 -19.58
C THR A 232 -9.73 -15.19 -18.97
N HIS A 233 -9.93 -15.29 -17.64
CA HIS A 233 -11.15 -14.80 -16.97
C HIS A 233 -10.90 -13.66 -15.99
N LEU A 234 -9.78 -13.68 -15.25
CA LEU A 234 -9.49 -12.66 -14.25
C LEU A 234 -8.62 -11.54 -14.82
N ASN A 235 -7.53 -11.89 -15.50
CA ASN A 235 -6.58 -10.93 -16.06
C ASN A 235 -7.15 -10.17 -17.27
N LYS A 236 -8.05 -10.80 -18.04
CA LYS A 236 -8.72 -10.17 -19.20
C LYS A 236 -9.97 -9.36 -18.83
N ALA A 237 -10.40 -9.38 -17.56
CA ALA A 237 -11.47 -8.50 -17.10
C ALA A 237 -11.06 -7.03 -17.22
N ARG A 238 -12.03 -6.12 -17.29
CA ARG A 238 -11.79 -4.67 -17.35
C ARG A 238 -12.51 -3.98 -16.18
N PRO A 239 -11.79 -3.52 -15.13
CA PRO A 239 -10.37 -3.73 -14.88
C PRO A 239 -10.03 -5.20 -14.54
N PRO A 240 -8.75 -5.62 -14.61
CA PRO A 240 -8.31 -6.94 -14.15
C PRO A 240 -8.72 -7.20 -12.71
N ARG A 241 -9.01 -8.47 -12.38
CA ARG A 241 -9.44 -8.85 -11.02
C ARG A 241 -8.43 -9.75 -10.32
N SER A 242 -8.27 -9.55 -9.01
CA SER A 242 -7.40 -10.37 -8.18
C SER A 242 -8.01 -11.75 -7.92
N LEU A 243 -7.18 -12.79 -7.91
CA LEU A 243 -7.54 -14.15 -7.52
C LEU A 243 -7.96 -14.24 -6.05
N LEU A 244 -7.56 -13.28 -5.21
CA LEU A 244 -8.03 -13.18 -3.81
C LEU A 244 -9.48 -12.72 -3.71
N GLN A 245 -10.03 -12.13 -4.78
CA GLN A 245 -11.43 -11.70 -4.87
C GLN A 245 -12.28 -12.69 -5.68
N LEU A 246 -11.81 -13.93 -5.84
CA LEU A 246 -12.54 -14.98 -6.52
C LEU A 246 -13.82 -15.33 -5.76
N THR A 247 -14.94 -15.45 -6.49
CA THR A 247 -16.24 -15.82 -5.90
C THR A 247 -16.87 -17.01 -6.61
N GLU A 248 -17.90 -17.60 -5.99
CA GLU A 248 -18.75 -18.64 -6.59
C GLU A 248 -19.34 -18.21 -7.95
N LYS A 249 -19.72 -16.93 -8.10
CA LYS A 249 -20.21 -16.37 -9.37
C LYS A 249 -19.17 -16.38 -10.50
N ASP A 250 -17.89 -16.27 -10.16
CA ASP A 250 -16.81 -16.31 -11.15
C ASP A 250 -16.60 -17.74 -11.66
N LEU A 251 -16.60 -18.71 -10.73
CA LEU A 251 -16.54 -20.12 -11.07
C LEU A 251 -17.76 -20.57 -11.88
N SER A 252 -18.97 -20.19 -11.46
CA SER A 252 -20.21 -20.51 -12.18
C SER A 252 -20.18 -20.01 -13.64
N ARG A 253 -19.68 -18.79 -13.88
CA ARG A 253 -19.50 -18.24 -15.24
C ARG A 253 -18.46 -19.00 -16.05
N TYR A 254 -17.32 -19.34 -15.47
CA TYR A 254 -16.28 -20.13 -16.14
C TYR A 254 -16.79 -21.51 -16.57
N PHE A 255 -17.45 -22.22 -15.65
CA PHE A 255 -17.95 -23.57 -15.93
C PHE A 255 -19.11 -23.60 -16.92
N ALA A 256 -19.94 -22.55 -16.96
CA ALA A 256 -20.97 -22.43 -17.98
C ALA A 256 -20.39 -22.36 -19.41
N GLN A 257 -19.18 -21.80 -19.58
CA GLN A 257 -18.52 -21.66 -20.89
C GLN A 257 -17.71 -22.90 -21.30
N GLN A 258 -17.21 -23.69 -20.34
CA GLN A 258 -16.38 -24.88 -20.60
C GLN A 258 -17.18 -26.17 -20.85
N GLY A 259 -18.47 -26.23 -20.47
CA GLY A 259 -19.28 -27.45 -20.60
C GLY A 259 -18.78 -28.60 -19.72
N SER A 260 -18.94 -29.85 -20.18
CA SER A 260 -18.62 -31.07 -19.41
C SER A 260 -17.13 -31.40 -19.28
N ALA A 261 -16.24 -30.64 -19.92
CA ALA A 261 -14.79 -30.89 -19.92
C ALA A 261 -14.06 -30.26 -18.71
N ALA A 262 -14.78 -29.63 -17.80
CA ALA A 262 -14.16 -28.80 -16.78
C ALA A 262 -13.53 -29.62 -15.65
N ASN A 263 -12.22 -29.42 -15.42
CA ASN A 263 -11.49 -30.12 -14.38
C ASN A 263 -11.80 -29.54 -12.99
N MET A 264 -12.83 -30.08 -12.33
CA MET A 264 -13.26 -29.65 -11.00
C MET A 264 -12.22 -29.92 -9.91
N VAL A 265 -11.36 -30.92 -10.08
CA VAL A 265 -10.33 -31.27 -9.09
C VAL A 265 -9.32 -30.14 -8.94
N SER A 266 -8.90 -29.52 -10.04
CA SER A 266 -8.00 -28.35 -10.00
C SER A 266 -8.59 -27.20 -9.18
N PHE A 267 -9.88 -26.92 -9.37
CA PHE A 267 -10.56 -25.84 -8.65
C PHE A 267 -10.82 -26.17 -7.17
N LYS A 268 -11.15 -27.44 -6.84
CA LYS A 268 -11.21 -27.89 -5.43
C LYS A 268 -9.88 -27.69 -4.72
N ARG A 269 -8.76 -28.00 -5.39
CA ARG A 269 -7.41 -27.76 -4.86
C ARG A 269 -7.11 -26.27 -4.71
N LEU A 270 -7.54 -25.43 -5.65
CA LEU A 270 -7.40 -23.97 -5.57
C LEU A 270 -8.16 -23.40 -4.36
N VAL A 271 -9.45 -23.74 -4.20
CA VAL A 271 -10.27 -23.25 -3.08
C VAL A 271 -9.68 -23.69 -1.75
N LYS A 272 -9.26 -24.96 -1.65
CA LYS A 272 -8.56 -25.49 -0.47
C LYS A 272 -7.28 -24.70 -0.17
N PHE A 273 -6.45 -24.43 -1.18
CA PHE A 273 -5.25 -23.61 -1.03
C PHE A 273 -5.57 -22.21 -0.51
N LEU A 274 -6.55 -21.53 -1.10
CA LEU A 274 -6.92 -20.18 -0.70
C LEU A 274 -7.43 -20.15 0.75
N LEU A 275 -8.23 -21.14 1.16
CA LEU A 275 -8.75 -21.25 2.52
C LEU A 275 -7.65 -21.58 3.54
N GLU A 276 -6.87 -22.65 3.31
CA GLU A 276 -5.82 -23.10 4.25
C GLU A 276 -4.66 -22.11 4.40
N THR A 277 -4.53 -21.17 3.45
CA THR A 277 -3.51 -20.12 3.51
C THR A 277 -4.06 -18.75 3.92
N GLU A 278 -5.31 -18.71 4.41
CA GLU A 278 -6.00 -17.52 4.92
C GLU A 278 -6.07 -16.39 3.88
N ARG A 279 -6.26 -16.77 2.60
CA ARG A 279 -6.36 -15.85 1.45
C ARG A 279 -7.80 -15.49 1.09
N ILE A 280 -8.76 -16.25 1.58
CA ILE A 280 -10.21 -15.98 1.45
C ILE A 280 -10.90 -16.36 2.76
N ASP A 281 -12.04 -15.74 3.03
CA ASP A 281 -12.87 -16.09 4.17
C ASP A 281 -13.58 -17.45 3.97
N TRP A 282 -14.04 -18.00 5.09
CA TRP A 282 -14.67 -19.31 5.13
C TRP A 282 -16.00 -19.36 4.38
N ASP A 283 -16.81 -18.30 4.44
CA ASP A 283 -18.12 -18.26 3.79
C ASP A 283 -17.98 -18.30 2.26
N ASN A 284 -17.08 -17.49 1.71
CA ASN A 284 -16.76 -17.48 0.29
C ASN A 284 -16.16 -18.83 -0.16
N ALA A 285 -15.22 -19.40 0.62
CA ALA A 285 -14.66 -20.71 0.34
C ALA A 285 -15.75 -21.79 0.29
N LYS A 286 -16.64 -21.81 1.28
CA LYS A 286 -17.74 -22.78 1.37
C LYS A 286 -18.70 -22.68 0.19
N ASN A 287 -19.10 -21.47 -0.21
CA ASN A 287 -19.96 -21.27 -1.37
C ASN A 287 -19.33 -21.84 -2.65
N MET A 288 -18.03 -21.61 -2.85
CA MET A 288 -17.29 -22.19 -3.97
C MET A 288 -17.19 -23.72 -3.88
N GLU A 289 -16.95 -24.28 -2.69
CA GLU A 289 -16.92 -25.73 -2.50
C GLU A 289 -18.26 -26.40 -2.82
N ASP A 290 -19.37 -25.79 -2.39
CA ASP A 290 -20.71 -26.34 -2.61
C ASP A 290 -21.09 -26.32 -4.08
N LEU A 291 -20.74 -25.26 -4.82
CA LEU A 291 -20.82 -25.26 -6.29
C LEU A 291 -20.01 -26.40 -6.91
N LEU A 292 -18.80 -26.63 -6.42
CA LEU A 292 -17.89 -27.65 -6.94
C LEU A 292 -18.28 -29.09 -6.54
N LYS A 293 -19.20 -29.29 -5.59
CA LYS A 293 -19.77 -30.60 -5.22
C LYS A 293 -21.01 -30.94 -6.04
N ASN A 294 -21.78 -29.94 -6.47
CA ASN A 294 -23.10 -30.09 -7.09
C ASN A 294 -23.08 -30.13 -8.63
N ARG A 295 -21.91 -30.28 -9.25
CA ARG A 295 -21.70 -30.46 -10.69
C ARG A 295 -20.81 -31.67 -10.94
#